data_AF-A0A7W1RS83-F1
#
_entry.id   AF-A0A7W1RS83-F1
#
_cell.length_a   1.000
_cell.length_b   1.000
_cell.length_c   1.000
_cell.angle_alpha   90.00
_cell.angle_beta   90.00
_cell.angle_gamma   90.00
#
_symmetry.space_group_name_H-M   'P 1'
#
loop_
_entity.id
_entity.type
_entity.pdbx_description
1 polymer ?
#
loop_
_entity_poly.entity_id
_entity_poly.type
_entity_poly.pdbx_seq_one_letter_code
_entity_poly.pdbx_strand_id
1 'polypeptide(L)' 'MAVKVGINGFGRIGRNVFRAAHDRGADIEWVAINDIMDP' A
#
# COMPACT_ATOMS: atom_id res chain seq x y z
N MET A 1 -7.39 -14.98 -6.35
CA MET A 1 -8.03 -13.66 -6.50
C MET A 1 -7.38 -12.79 -5.44
N ALA A 2 -6.57 -11.82 -5.85
CA ALA A 2 -5.74 -11.07 -4.93
C ALA A 2 -6.59 -10.29 -3.91
N VAL A 3 -6.09 -10.14 -2.69
CA VAL A 3 -6.79 -9.34 -1.67
C VAL A 3 -6.68 -7.87 -2.06
N LYS A 4 -7.83 -7.18 -2.17
CA LYS A 4 -7.88 -5.74 -2.46
C LYS A 4 -7.56 -4.96 -1.19
N VAL A 5 -6.51 -4.14 -1.22
CA VAL A 5 -6.04 -3.37 -0.06
C VAL A 5 -5.91 -1.89 -0.41
N GLY A 6 -6.46 -1.02 0.43
CA GLY A 6 -6.18 0.41 0.44
C GLY A 6 -5.28 0.80 1.61
N ILE A 7 -4.46 1.84 1.46
CA ILE A 7 -3.63 2.38 2.54
C ILE A 7 -4.18 3.74 2.97
N ASN A 8 -4.56 3.87 4.24
CA ASN A 8 -4.95 5.14 4.85
C ASN A 8 -3.79 5.67 5.73
N GLY A 9 -3.05 6.64 5.22
CA GLY A 9 -1.79 7.14 5.78
C GLY A 9 -0.57 6.54 5.08
N PHE A 10 -0.07 7.22 4.05
CA PHE A 10 1.10 6.89 3.25
C PHE A 10 2.40 7.55 3.77
N GLY A 11 2.50 7.66 5.09
CA GLY A 11 3.71 8.04 5.80
C GLY A 11 4.79 6.94 5.79
N ARG A 12 5.69 6.96 6.79
CA ARG A 12 6.81 6.01 6.88
C ARG A 12 6.37 4.54 6.82
N ILE A 13 5.35 4.17 7.59
CA ILE A 13 4.89 2.77 7.67
C ILE A 13 4.10 2.37 6.44
N GLY A 14 3.17 3.21 5.95
CA GLY A 14 2.41 2.92 4.73
C GLY A 14 3.32 2.62 3.53
N ARG A 15 4.37 3.45 3.34
CA ARG A 15 5.38 3.22 2.30
C ARG A 15 6.18 1.94 2.51
N ASN A 16 6.60 1.64 3.74
CA ASN A 16 7.36 0.42 4.03
C ASN A 16 6.52 -0.84 3.84
N VAL A 17 5.23 -0.81 4.18
CA VAL A 17 4.31 -1.92 3.92
C VAL A 17 4.17 -2.17 2.43
N PHE A 18 3.92 -1.11 1.64
CA PHE A 18 3.84 -1.21 0.19
C PHE A 18 5.12 -1.82 -0.42
N ARG A 19 6.30 -1.30 -0.02
CA ARG A 19 7.60 -1.79 -0.50
C ARG A 19 7.84 -3.25 -0.09
N ALA A 20 7.63 -3.60 1.17
CA ALA A 20 7.86 -4.95 1.66
C ALA A 20 6.92 -5.98 1.00
N ALA A 21 5.67 -5.60 0.74
CA ALA A 21 4.72 -6.45 0.04
C ALA A 21 5.11 -6.64 -1.43
N HIS A 22 5.58 -5.58 -2.11
CA HIS A 22 6.10 -5.65 -3.46
C HIS A 22 7.34 -6.55 -3.55
N ASP A 23 8.32 -6.34 -2.67
CA ASP A 23 9.57 -7.12 -2.61
C ASP A 23 9.31 -8.61 -2.31
N ARG A 24 8.25 -8.92 -1.55
CA ARG A 24 7.83 -10.29 -1.23
C ARG A 24 6.93 -10.93 -2.28
N GLY A 25 6.53 -10.20 -3.32
CA GLY A 25 5.55 -10.68 -4.30
C GLY A 25 4.21 -11.08 -3.65
N ALA A 26 3.77 -10.34 -2.64
CA ALA A 26 2.54 -10.64 -1.92
C ALA A 26 1.32 -10.59 -2.87
N ASP A 27 0.37 -11.52 -2.71
CA ASP A 27 -0.88 -11.58 -3.49
C ASP A 27 -1.88 -10.49 -3.06
N ILE A 28 -1.52 -9.23 -3.34
CA ILE A 28 -2.26 -8.02 -2.98
C ILE A 28 -2.52 -7.19 -4.24
N GLU A 29 -3.78 -6.78 -4.41
CA GLU A 29 -4.19 -5.75 -5.36
C GLU A 29 -4.30 -4.41 -4.61
N TRP A 30 -3.36 -3.50 -4.82
CA TRP A 30 -3.42 -2.16 -4.22
C TRP A 30 -4.46 -1.31 -4.96
N VAL A 31 -5.54 -0.93 -4.29
CA VAL A 31 -6.68 -0.26 -4.94
C VAL A 31 -6.77 1.25 -4.70
N ALA A 32 -6.20 1.74 -3.59
CA ALA A 32 -6.23 3.17 -3.26
C ALA A 32 -5.18 3.53 -2.21
N ILE A 33 -4.78 4.80 -2.20
CA ILE A 33 -4.03 5.43 -1.13
C ILE A 33 -4.79 6.69 -0.72
N ASN A 34 -4.98 6.88 0.58
CA ASN A 34 -5.48 8.13 1.17
C ASN A 34 -4.38 8.73 2.04
N ASP A 35 -4.02 9.99 1.80
CA ASP A 35 -3.06 10.75 2.60
C ASP A 35 -3.50 12.22 2.68
N ILE A 36 -2.82 13.03 3.51
CA ILE A 36 -3.08 14.47 3.67
C ILE A 36 -2.19 15.32 2.76
N MET A 37 -1.24 14.70 2.06
CA MET A 37 -0.34 15.33 1.11
C MET A 37 -0.89 15.22 -0.31
N ASP A 38 -0.47 16.14 -1.19
CA ASP A 38 -0.75 16.03 -2.61
C ASP A 38 -0.06 14.80 -3.23
N PRO A 39 -0.67 14.18 -4.27
CA PRO A 39 -0.13 13.00 -4.97
C PRO A 39 1.24 13.19 -5.63
#